data_AF-A0A699YNT7-F1
#
_entry.id   AF-A0A699YNT7-F1
#
_cell.length_a   1.000
_cell.length_b   1.000
_cell.length_c   1.000
_cell.angle_alpha   90.00
_cell.angle_beta   90.00
_cell.angle_gamma   90.00
#
_symmetry.space_group_name_H-M   'P 1'
#
loop_
_entity.id
_entity.type
_entity.pdbx_description
1 polymer ?
#
loop_
_entity_poly.entity_id
_entity_poly.type
_entity_poly.pdbx_seq_one_letter_code
_entity_poly.pdbx_strand_id
1 'polypeptide(L)'
;GEVLSIPPARGYCWGPIPGANVRAADLRRNWYSQAGKARPTCQTTPSSSSRTKHTLVTGSSSKHLPQGIEKILQEGAEGLGPEVVTPTGPNQYRPPAGFMNEQLTETPEFAAMAPQDMMNRLRARAGKWHQLAKMLPLLAKAGYDNTTVDEMTGITPVLQVRRKVAEWMYDTLVASGKLSPELLASFDSRGEDMLYPFRNLTQEMREAAAEYVVQQNYDATACEVLARSMKEWERRPVERTGFTDHPGDCMAFKYLRDALECTKVEEAEKKMQQALSVAVTDDARARLYEAQQMLLGDAPETPSSGPEDARDRSPTASLTILRLELEDLGFRPIPVLGELGTASPSDLDAAPRTSQEGVFGIFSIQSRATAHRWVALPQWKALAMMQVPVGFTVANLASVPAVVSGTRSKTDDDKKRLNGPGIIVADRGAVTVAALDNDTYYLASALGASTEAKLQLVDGAQVRTRGLKALATVAFIARPPARDARPLSTS
;
A
#
# COMPACT_ATOMS: atom_id res chain seq x y z
N GLY A 1 42.31 22.34 -59.83
CA GLY A 1 43.35 21.90 -58.89
C GLY A 1 42.68 21.04 -57.86
N GLU A 2 43.03 19.75 -57.88
CA GLU A 2 42.85 18.72 -56.85
C GLU A 2 41.48 18.52 -56.19
N VAL A 3 40.79 17.50 -56.72
CA VAL A 3 39.81 16.65 -56.03
C VAL A 3 40.59 15.74 -55.06
N LEU A 4 40.20 15.70 -53.79
CA LEU A 4 40.75 14.75 -52.81
C LEU A 4 39.65 13.81 -52.30
N SER A 5 39.92 12.54 -52.54
CA SER A 5 39.06 11.37 -52.45
C SER A 5 39.00 10.74 -51.06
N ILE A 6 37.90 10.04 -50.81
CA ILE A 6 37.71 9.03 -49.75
C ILE A 6 38.69 7.86 -49.91
N PRO A 7 39.10 7.19 -48.81
CA PRO A 7 39.19 5.73 -48.83
C PRO A 7 38.46 5.01 -47.67
N PRO A 8 38.15 3.70 -47.82
CA PRO A 8 37.11 2.98 -47.06
C PRO A 8 37.63 1.91 -46.07
N ALA A 9 36.64 1.28 -45.40
CA ALA A 9 36.61 0.07 -44.56
C ALA A 9 37.84 -0.85 -44.45
N ARG A 10 38.08 -1.34 -43.22
CA ARG A 10 38.81 -2.59 -42.94
C ARG A 10 37.93 -3.54 -42.13
N GLY A 11 37.67 -4.72 -42.69
CA GLY A 11 37.29 -5.92 -41.94
C GLY A 11 38.50 -6.85 -41.79
N TYR A 12 38.50 -7.69 -40.76
CA TYR A 12 39.29 -8.92 -40.70
C TYR A 12 38.53 -9.98 -39.90
N CYS A 13 38.21 -11.09 -40.57
CA CYS A 13 37.89 -12.40 -40.00
C CYS A 13 39.20 -13.15 -39.72
N TRP A 14 39.29 -13.94 -38.64
CA TRP A 14 40.01 -15.23 -38.55
C TRP A 14 39.53 -15.96 -37.26
N GLY A 15 39.09 -17.22 -37.39
CA GLY A 15 39.09 -18.23 -36.31
C GLY A 15 40.24 -19.24 -36.56
N PRO A 16 40.21 -20.51 -36.05
CA PRO A 16 39.64 -21.04 -34.79
C PRO A 16 40.48 -22.21 -34.11
N ILE A 17 40.00 -22.74 -32.94
CA ILE A 17 40.19 -24.12 -32.33
C ILE A 17 41.55 -24.42 -31.60
N PRO A 18 41.68 -25.34 -30.57
CA PRO A 18 40.81 -26.40 -29.95
C PRO A 18 40.62 -26.29 -28.42
N GLY A 19 39.78 -27.02 -27.66
CA GLY A 19 39.07 -28.33 -27.68
C GLY A 19 38.96 -28.74 -26.18
N ALA A 20 38.01 -29.50 -25.62
CA ALA A 20 37.06 -30.49 -26.08
C ALA A 20 35.91 -30.72 -25.05
N ASN A 21 34.74 -31.14 -25.56
CA ASN A 21 33.74 -32.12 -25.07
C ASN A 21 33.50 -32.31 -23.55
N VAL A 22 32.25 -32.38 -23.06
CA VAL A 22 31.29 -33.49 -23.26
C VAL A 22 29.82 -33.00 -23.21
N ARG A 23 28.96 -33.65 -24.02
CA ARG A 23 27.50 -33.48 -24.10
C ARG A 23 26.73 -34.43 -23.16
N ALA A 24 25.50 -34.01 -22.89
CA ALA A 24 24.25 -34.79 -22.82
C ALA A 24 23.72 -35.27 -21.46
N ALA A 25 22.53 -34.72 -21.18
CA ALA A 25 21.30 -35.40 -20.80
C ALA A 25 21.16 -36.04 -19.40
N ASP A 26 19.90 -36.02 -18.97
CA ASP A 26 19.31 -36.76 -17.86
C ASP A 26 19.57 -36.25 -16.43
N LEU A 27 18.56 -35.57 -15.87
CA LEU A 27 17.72 -36.15 -14.81
C LEU A 27 16.66 -35.13 -14.33
N ARG A 28 15.55 -35.05 -15.08
CA ARG A 28 14.22 -34.83 -14.50
C ARG A 28 13.75 -36.15 -13.90
N ARG A 29 13.81 -36.32 -12.58
CA ARG A 29 12.95 -37.18 -11.73
C ARG A 29 13.62 -37.39 -10.36
N ASN A 30 12.88 -37.08 -9.30
CA ASN A 30 12.86 -37.75 -7.98
C ASN A 30 12.73 -36.77 -6.82
N TRP A 31 11.55 -36.19 -6.62
CA TRP A 31 11.12 -35.76 -5.28
C TRP A 31 9.66 -36.19 -5.09
N TYR A 32 9.43 -37.50 -5.06
CA TYR A 32 8.25 -38.11 -4.44
C TYR A 32 8.59 -39.53 -3.96
N SER A 33 8.22 -39.81 -2.70
CA SER A 33 8.09 -41.11 -2.04
C SER A 33 9.32 -41.71 -1.35
N GLN A 34 9.35 -41.57 -0.02
CA GLN A 34 9.22 -42.62 1.01
C GLN A 34 9.71 -41.99 2.35
N ALA A 35 9.09 -42.08 3.52
CA ALA A 35 8.00 -42.86 4.11
C ALA A 35 7.36 -41.94 5.20
N GLY A 36 6.10 -42.03 5.63
CA GLY A 36 5.33 -43.21 5.98
C GLY A 36 5.25 -43.34 7.51
N LYS A 37 4.05 -43.09 8.06
CA LYS A 37 3.50 -43.48 9.39
C LYS A 37 3.76 -42.56 10.60
N ALA A 38 2.73 -41.77 10.96
CA ALA A 38 1.96 -41.93 12.20
C ALA A 38 0.86 -40.84 12.27
N ARG A 39 -0.42 -41.25 12.25
CA ARG A 39 -1.56 -40.41 12.63
C ARG A 39 -1.92 -40.72 14.08
N PRO A 40 -2.30 -39.71 14.89
CA PRO A 40 -3.36 -39.86 15.85
C PRO A 40 -4.59 -39.06 15.41
N THR A 41 -5.71 -39.76 15.43
CA THR A 41 -7.07 -39.25 15.37
C THR A 41 -7.33 -38.26 16.51
N CYS A 42 -7.82 -37.05 16.20
CA CYS A 42 -8.53 -36.21 17.17
C CYS A 42 -9.92 -35.90 16.64
N GLN A 43 -10.89 -36.29 17.45
CA GLN A 43 -12.32 -36.17 17.26
C GLN A 43 -12.73 -34.70 17.33
N THR A 44 -13.60 -34.31 16.40
CA THR A 44 -14.35 -33.06 16.42
C THR A 44 -15.41 -33.10 17.52
N THR A 45 -15.33 -32.18 18.47
CA THR A 45 -16.44 -31.76 19.33
C THR A 45 -16.96 -30.41 18.85
N PRO A 46 -18.28 -30.16 18.87
CA PRO A 46 -18.86 -28.90 18.41
C PRO A 46 -18.80 -27.85 19.53
N SER A 47 -18.18 -26.69 19.26
CA SER A 47 -18.24 -25.55 20.16
C SER A 47 -19.49 -24.70 19.89
N SER A 48 -20.27 -24.54 20.94
CA SER A 48 -21.46 -23.70 21.02
C SER A 48 -21.13 -22.22 20.84
N SER A 49 -21.82 -21.54 19.93
CA SER A 49 -21.79 -20.09 19.77
C SER A 49 -22.65 -19.41 20.85
N SER A 50 -22.01 -18.82 21.86
CA SER A 50 -22.67 -17.90 22.78
C SER A 50 -22.64 -16.48 22.19
N ARG A 51 -23.85 -15.95 22.01
CA ARG A 51 -24.16 -14.64 21.44
C ARG A 51 -24.13 -13.58 22.55
N THR A 52 -23.04 -12.83 22.67
CA THR A 52 -22.95 -11.73 23.63
C THR A 52 -23.58 -10.47 23.04
N LYS A 53 -24.69 -10.03 23.64
CA LYS A 53 -25.37 -8.76 23.37
C LYS A 53 -24.54 -7.61 23.95
N HIS A 54 -24.11 -6.65 23.14
CA HIS A 54 -23.60 -5.37 23.62
C HIS A 54 -24.76 -4.38 23.76
N THR A 55 -25.03 -4.01 25.01
CA THR A 55 -25.98 -2.97 25.41
C THR A 55 -25.29 -1.61 25.29
N LEU A 56 -25.84 -0.70 24.48
CA LEU A 56 -25.44 0.71 24.44
C LEU A 56 -25.91 1.39 25.74
N VAL A 57 -24.95 1.96 26.48
CA VAL A 57 -25.22 2.87 27.60
C VAL A 57 -24.97 4.29 27.09
N THR A 58 -26.04 5.08 27.01
CA THR A 58 -26.03 6.51 26.75
C THR A 58 -25.72 7.26 28.03
N GLY A 59 -24.54 7.90 28.10
CA GLY A 59 -24.11 8.74 29.22
C GLY A 59 -24.03 10.20 28.79
N SER A 60 -25.04 10.97 29.15
CA SER A 60 -25.06 12.44 29.09
C SER A 60 -24.16 13.02 30.19
N SER A 61 -23.27 13.95 29.85
CA SER A 61 -22.78 14.93 30.82
C SER A 61 -22.26 16.19 30.16
N SER A 62 -23.03 17.25 30.39
CA SER A 62 -22.74 18.65 30.10
C SER A 62 -21.58 19.17 30.96
N LYS A 63 -20.61 19.87 30.35
CA LYS A 63 -19.78 20.88 31.03
C LYS A 63 -19.47 22.03 30.07
N HIS A 64 -19.85 23.22 30.53
CA HIS A 64 -19.66 24.53 29.92
C HIS A 64 -18.20 24.87 29.58
N LEU A 65 -17.97 25.49 28.42
CA LEU A 65 -16.82 26.38 28.15
C LEU A 65 -17.25 27.86 28.27
N PRO A 66 -16.35 28.75 28.71
CA PRO A 66 -16.65 30.17 28.94
C PRO A 66 -16.74 31.00 27.65
N GLN A 67 -17.60 32.01 27.71
CA GLN A 67 -17.95 32.95 26.65
C GLN A 67 -16.79 33.90 26.28
N GLY A 68 -16.61 34.11 24.98
CA GLY A 68 -15.75 35.17 24.44
C GLY A 68 -14.94 34.72 23.23
N ILE A 69 -15.60 34.60 22.07
CA ILE A 69 -15.15 34.86 20.68
C ILE A 69 -16.40 34.61 19.81
N GLU A 70 -17.42 35.45 19.96
CA GLU A 70 -18.58 35.51 19.07
C GLU A 70 -18.82 36.97 18.72
N LYS A 71 -17.96 37.57 17.87
CA LYS A 71 -18.35 38.81 17.16
C LYS A 71 -17.49 39.24 15.96
N ILE A 72 -16.83 38.34 15.26
CA ILE A 72 -16.26 38.64 13.94
C ILE A 72 -16.38 37.36 13.12
N LEU A 73 -17.54 37.11 12.51
CA LEU A 73 -17.82 36.18 11.40
C LEU A 73 -19.35 36.04 11.20
N GLN A 74 -20.09 37.16 11.28
CA GLN A 74 -21.50 37.23 10.92
C GLN A 74 -21.69 38.53 10.14
N GLU A 75 -21.47 38.43 8.83
CA GLU A 75 -22.08 39.26 7.77
C GLU A 75 -21.38 38.89 6.46
N GLY A 76 -22.06 38.09 5.62
CA GLY A 76 -21.55 37.69 4.30
C GLY A 76 -21.69 36.20 3.96
N ALA A 77 -22.81 35.56 4.29
CA ALA A 77 -23.15 34.24 3.77
C ALA A 77 -24.68 34.03 3.78
N GLU A 78 -25.41 34.86 3.03
CA GLU A 78 -26.76 34.51 2.59
C GLU A 78 -26.68 34.00 1.15
N GLY A 79 -27.05 32.73 0.97
CA GLY A 79 -27.15 32.10 -0.35
C GLY A 79 -26.20 30.93 -0.53
N LEU A 80 -26.52 29.79 0.09
CA LEU A 80 -26.31 28.41 -0.38
C LEU A 80 -26.89 27.49 0.70
N GLY A 81 -27.93 26.73 0.37
CA GLY A 81 -28.58 25.80 1.29
C GLY A 81 -27.65 24.68 1.76
N PRO A 82 -27.98 23.96 2.85
CA PRO A 82 -27.11 22.93 3.39
C PRO A 82 -27.25 21.65 2.57
N GLU A 83 -26.41 21.47 1.55
CA GLU A 83 -26.09 20.13 1.07
C GLU A 83 -25.07 19.53 2.05
N VAL A 84 -25.59 18.81 3.04
CA VAL A 84 -24.79 18.04 3.99
C VAL A 84 -24.10 16.91 3.21
N VAL A 85 -22.85 17.13 2.79
CA VAL A 85 -21.98 16.05 2.32
C VAL A 85 -21.60 15.20 3.52
N THR A 86 -22.39 14.17 3.79
CA THR A 86 -22.01 13.12 4.74
C THR A 86 -20.77 12.38 4.22
N PRO A 87 -19.77 12.09 5.07
CA PRO A 87 -18.63 11.28 4.69
C PRO A 87 -19.10 9.89 4.30
N THR A 88 -18.75 9.46 3.08
CA THR A 88 -19.06 8.14 2.53
C THR A 88 -18.62 7.04 3.50
N GLY A 89 -19.60 6.31 4.04
CA GLY A 89 -19.37 5.11 4.85
C GLY A 89 -18.63 4.01 4.09
N PRO A 90 -18.22 2.92 4.76
CA PRO A 90 -17.53 1.81 4.13
C PRO A 90 -18.37 1.27 2.97
N ASN A 91 -17.77 1.20 1.78
CA ASN A 91 -18.38 0.73 0.53
C ASN A 91 -19.32 -0.46 0.77
N GLN A 92 -20.61 -0.17 0.92
CA GLN A 92 -21.63 -1.21 0.86
C GLN A 92 -21.58 -1.73 -0.57
N TYR A 93 -21.17 -3.00 -0.73
CA TYR A 93 -21.29 -3.70 -1.99
C TYR A 93 -22.77 -3.63 -2.40
N ARG A 94 -23.08 -2.71 -3.30
CA ARG A 94 -24.37 -2.66 -3.96
C ARG A 94 -24.20 -3.56 -5.18
N PRO A 95 -24.81 -4.75 -5.21
CA PRO A 95 -24.82 -5.51 -6.45
C PRO A 95 -25.38 -4.60 -7.55
N PRO A 96 -24.82 -4.65 -8.76
CA PRO A 96 -25.27 -3.82 -9.87
C PRO A 96 -26.80 -3.79 -9.99
N ALA A 97 -27.40 -2.61 -10.25
CA ALA A 97 -28.85 -2.45 -10.27
C ALA A 97 -29.50 -3.48 -11.23
N GLY A 98 -30.36 -4.36 -10.71
CA GLY A 98 -30.99 -5.45 -11.47
C GLY A 98 -30.35 -6.85 -11.31
N PHE A 99 -29.22 -6.99 -10.60
CA PHE A 99 -28.54 -8.28 -10.37
C PHE A 99 -29.41 -9.33 -9.63
N MET A 100 -30.42 -8.87 -8.87
CA MET A 100 -31.39 -9.72 -8.15
C MET A 100 -32.78 -9.75 -8.81
N ASN A 101 -32.97 -9.11 -9.96
CA ASN A 101 -34.25 -9.14 -10.65
C ASN A 101 -34.35 -10.44 -11.47
N GLU A 102 -34.73 -11.54 -10.81
CA GLU A 102 -35.07 -12.81 -11.47
C GLU A 102 -36.16 -12.64 -12.55
N GLN A 103 -36.96 -11.58 -12.46
CA GLN A 103 -38.03 -11.26 -13.41
C GLN A 103 -37.53 -10.79 -14.79
N LEU A 104 -36.29 -10.28 -14.92
CA LEU A 104 -35.78 -9.86 -16.23
C LEU A 104 -35.44 -11.05 -17.14
N THR A 105 -35.18 -12.23 -16.54
CA THR A 105 -34.67 -13.41 -17.26
C THR A 105 -35.76 -14.37 -17.74
N GLU A 106 -37.02 -14.19 -17.32
CA GLU A 106 -38.11 -15.13 -17.61
C GLU A 106 -38.97 -14.65 -18.78
N THR A 107 -38.44 -14.76 -20.00
CA THR A 107 -39.30 -14.80 -21.19
C THR A 107 -40.20 -16.05 -21.09
N PRO A 108 -41.55 -15.91 -21.01
CA PRO A 108 -42.46 -17.03 -20.77
C PRO A 108 -42.33 -18.15 -21.81
N GLU A 109 -41.97 -17.78 -23.04
CA GLU A 109 -41.71 -18.70 -24.16
C GLU A 109 -40.57 -19.68 -23.86
N PHE A 110 -39.49 -19.23 -23.23
CA PHE A 110 -38.35 -20.09 -22.91
C PHE A 110 -38.57 -20.88 -21.62
N ALA A 111 -39.30 -20.33 -20.64
CA ALA A 111 -39.63 -21.05 -19.42
C ALA A 111 -40.54 -22.27 -19.67
N ALA A 112 -41.36 -22.24 -20.72
CA ALA A 112 -42.23 -23.34 -21.12
C ALA A 112 -41.52 -24.43 -21.97
N MET A 113 -40.28 -24.20 -22.41
CA MET A 113 -39.55 -25.11 -23.27
C MET A 113 -38.89 -26.23 -22.46
N ALA A 114 -38.89 -27.47 -22.99
CA ALA A 114 -38.19 -28.57 -22.32
C ALA A 114 -36.67 -28.32 -22.33
N PRO A 115 -35.92 -28.71 -21.27
CA PRO A 115 -34.46 -28.50 -21.20
C PRO A 115 -33.71 -29.08 -22.41
N GLN A 116 -34.18 -30.20 -22.96
CA GLN A 116 -33.58 -30.83 -24.12
C GLN A 116 -33.75 -30.01 -25.41
N ASP A 117 -34.87 -29.31 -25.55
CA ASP A 117 -35.13 -28.41 -26.68
C ASP A 117 -34.29 -27.14 -26.58
N MET A 118 -34.11 -26.60 -25.36
CA MET A 118 -33.16 -25.50 -25.11
C MET A 118 -31.74 -25.90 -25.51
N MET A 119 -31.30 -27.11 -25.14
CA MET A 119 -29.99 -27.64 -25.46
C MET A 119 -29.80 -27.81 -26.98
N ASN A 120 -30.82 -28.32 -27.68
CA ASN A 120 -30.81 -28.45 -29.14
C ASN A 120 -30.73 -27.07 -29.82
N ARG A 121 -31.43 -26.07 -29.30
CA ARG A 121 -31.42 -24.69 -29.82
C ARG A 121 -30.07 -24.01 -29.61
N LEU A 122 -29.44 -24.20 -28.44
CA LEU A 122 -28.07 -23.74 -28.15
C LEU A 122 -27.05 -24.39 -29.06
N ARG A 123 -27.14 -25.72 -29.26
CA ARG A 123 -26.27 -26.48 -30.18
C ARG A 123 -26.41 -26.01 -31.62
N ALA A 124 -27.63 -25.79 -32.08
CA ALA A 124 -27.92 -25.30 -33.43
C ALA A 124 -27.61 -23.81 -33.62
N ARG A 125 -27.31 -23.07 -32.53
CA ARG A 125 -27.16 -21.60 -32.51
C ARG A 125 -28.36 -20.90 -33.17
N ALA A 126 -29.56 -21.44 -32.97
CA ALA A 126 -30.77 -20.99 -33.64
C ALA A 126 -31.43 -19.82 -32.89
N GLY A 127 -30.92 -18.61 -33.13
CA GLY A 127 -31.43 -17.37 -32.56
C GLY A 127 -30.34 -16.32 -32.38
N LYS A 128 -30.72 -15.15 -31.85
CA LYS A 128 -29.76 -14.10 -31.47
C LYS A 128 -29.02 -14.51 -30.20
N TRP A 129 -27.77 -14.06 -30.03
CA TRP A 129 -26.94 -14.47 -28.89
C TRP A 129 -27.58 -14.13 -27.54
N HIS A 130 -28.27 -12.99 -27.42
CA HIS A 130 -28.96 -12.57 -26.20
C HIS A 130 -30.18 -13.44 -25.89
N GLN A 131 -30.95 -13.86 -26.90
CA GLN A 131 -32.04 -14.82 -26.73
C GLN A 131 -31.53 -16.20 -26.28
N LEU A 132 -30.44 -16.67 -26.90
CA LEU A 132 -29.81 -17.94 -26.53
C LEU A 132 -29.24 -17.90 -25.11
N ALA A 133 -28.66 -16.77 -24.69
CA ALA A 133 -28.09 -16.61 -23.36
C ALA A 133 -29.15 -16.71 -22.24
N LYS A 134 -30.41 -16.31 -22.48
CA LYS A 134 -31.53 -16.46 -21.54
C LYS A 134 -31.83 -17.92 -21.17
N MET A 135 -31.43 -18.88 -22.01
CA MET A 135 -31.62 -20.31 -21.73
C MET A 135 -30.60 -20.87 -20.73
N LEU A 136 -29.41 -20.24 -20.60
CA LEU A 136 -28.34 -20.74 -19.73
C LEU A 136 -28.74 -20.74 -18.24
N PRO A 137 -29.34 -19.66 -17.68
CA PRO A 137 -29.86 -19.70 -16.31
C PRO A 137 -30.99 -20.72 -16.11
N LEU A 138 -31.84 -20.93 -17.12
CA LEU A 138 -32.96 -21.90 -17.04
C LEU A 138 -32.44 -23.34 -17.00
N LEU A 139 -31.42 -23.66 -17.81
CA LEU A 139 -30.73 -24.95 -17.77
C LEU A 139 -30.04 -25.19 -16.41
N ALA A 140 -29.40 -24.15 -15.85
CA ALA A 140 -28.82 -24.24 -14.51
C ALA A 140 -29.89 -24.50 -13.43
N LYS A 141 -31.06 -23.83 -13.50
CA LYS A 141 -32.21 -24.12 -12.62
C LYS A 141 -32.73 -25.55 -12.78
N ALA A 142 -32.65 -26.12 -13.99
CA ALA A 142 -33.03 -27.51 -14.29
C ALA A 142 -31.96 -28.55 -13.89
N GLY A 143 -30.84 -28.14 -13.28
CA GLY A 143 -29.81 -29.03 -12.75
C GLY A 143 -28.65 -29.35 -13.70
N TYR A 144 -28.56 -28.67 -14.85
CA TYR A 144 -27.43 -28.82 -15.77
C TYR A 144 -26.25 -27.94 -15.33
N ASP A 145 -25.08 -28.54 -15.13
CA ASP A 145 -23.85 -27.78 -14.88
C ASP A 145 -23.25 -27.21 -16.19
N ASN A 146 -22.43 -26.17 -16.08
CA ASN A 146 -21.75 -25.53 -17.21
C ASN A 146 -20.92 -26.53 -18.03
N THR A 147 -20.32 -27.52 -17.36
CA THR A 147 -19.55 -28.60 -18.01
C THR A 147 -20.45 -29.46 -18.91
N THR A 148 -21.63 -29.84 -18.43
CA THR A 148 -22.61 -30.61 -19.20
C THR A 148 -23.14 -29.82 -20.38
N VAL A 149 -23.38 -28.52 -20.20
CA VAL A 149 -23.79 -27.63 -21.31
C VAL A 149 -22.69 -27.55 -22.37
N ASP A 150 -21.42 -27.45 -21.98
CA ASP A 150 -20.29 -27.43 -22.91
C ASP A 150 -20.19 -28.74 -23.69
N GLU A 151 -20.24 -29.90 -23.01
CA GLU A 151 -20.22 -31.21 -23.66
C GLU A 151 -21.37 -31.38 -24.69
N MET A 152 -22.55 -30.84 -24.38
CA MET A 152 -23.72 -30.98 -25.24
C MET A 152 -23.82 -29.92 -26.36
N THR A 153 -23.24 -28.74 -26.20
CA THR A 153 -23.44 -27.59 -27.12
C THR A 153 -22.15 -27.04 -27.72
N GLY A 154 -20.99 -27.36 -27.16
CA GLY A 154 -19.68 -26.80 -27.48
C GLY A 154 -19.51 -25.34 -27.02
N ILE A 155 -20.38 -24.83 -26.15
CA ILE A 155 -20.25 -23.50 -25.58
C ILE A 155 -19.43 -23.62 -24.29
N THR A 156 -18.18 -23.14 -24.33
CA THR A 156 -17.28 -23.25 -23.17
C THR A 156 -17.84 -22.54 -21.93
N PRO A 157 -17.54 -22.99 -20.70
CA PRO A 157 -18.02 -22.36 -19.48
C PRO A 157 -17.69 -20.86 -19.39
N VAL A 158 -16.53 -20.45 -19.90
CA VAL A 158 -16.12 -19.03 -19.95
C VAL A 158 -17.05 -18.22 -20.85
N LEU A 159 -17.40 -18.77 -22.03
CA LEU A 159 -18.32 -18.12 -22.96
C LEU A 159 -19.75 -18.11 -22.41
N GLN A 160 -20.19 -19.16 -21.70
CA GLN A 160 -21.49 -19.20 -21.04
C GLN A 160 -21.65 -18.06 -20.01
N VAL A 161 -20.65 -17.89 -19.12
CA VAL A 161 -20.65 -16.81 -18.13
C VAL A 161 -20.62 -15.44 -18.82
N ARG A 162 -19.80 -15.28 -19.85
CA ARG A 162 -19.72 -14.03 -20.62
C ARG A 162 -21.07 -13.67 -21.24
N ARG A 163 -21.68 -14.62 -21.97
CA ARG A 163 -22.99 -14.44 -22.62
C ARG A 163 -24.08 -14.10 -21.64
N LYS A 164 -24.14 -14.79 -20.50
CA LYS A 164 -25.11 -14.50 -19.43
C LYS A 164 -24.96 -13.06 -18.91
N VAL A 165 -23.73 -12.60 -18.67
CA VAL A 165 -23.51 -11.23 -18.16
C VAL A 165 -23.78 -10.19 -19.25
N ALA A 166 -23.37 -10.44 -20.48
CA ALA A 166 -23.61 -9.53 -21.60
C ALA A 166 -25.10 -9.43 -21.96
N GLU A 167 -25.84 -10.54 -21.87
CA GLU A 167 -27.29 -10.56 -22.08
C GLU A 167 -27.99 -9.74 -21.02
N TRP A 168 -27.56 -9.87 -19.76
CA TRP A 168 -28.07 -9.01 -18.69
C TRP A 168 -27.77 -7.52 -18.96
N MET A 169 -26.61 -7.18 -19.54
CA MET A 169 -26.34 -5.81 -20.00
C MET A 169 -27.33 -5.38 -21.10
N TYR A 170 -27.53 -6.22 -22.10
CA TYR A 170 -28.47 -5.97 -23.18
C TYR A 170 -29.89 -5.72 -22.66
N ASP A 171 -30.37 -6.54 -21.74
CA ASP A 171 -31.69 -6.37 -21.12
C ASP A 171 -31.78 -5.06 -20.32
N THR A 172 -30.70 -4.63 -19.65
CA THR A 172 -30.70 -3.31 -18.97
C THR A 172 -30.78 -2.14 -19.96
N LEU A 173 -30.20 -2.28 -21.15
CA LEU A 173 -30.31 -1.30 -22.22
C LEU A 173 -31.72 -1.27 -22.81
N VAL A 174 -32.33 -2.44 -23.05
CA VAL A 174 -33.72 -2.56 -23.52
C VAL A 174 -34.70 -1.95 -22.49
N ALA A 175 -34.52 -2.29 -21.21
CA ALA A 175 -35.38 -1.81 -20.13
C ALA A 175 -35.28 -0.30 -19.91
N SER A 176 -34.17 0.33 -20.26
CA SER A 176 -34.03 1.80 -20.17
C SER A 176 -34.97 2.55 -21.10
N GLY A 177 -35.31 1.97 -22.26
CA GLY A 177 -36.12 2.61 -23.29
C GLY A 177 -35.50 3.86 -23.95
N LYS A 178 -34.26 4.24 -23.62
CA LYS A 178 -33.63 5.48 -24.12
C LYS A 178 -32.90 5.30 -25.46
N LEU A 179 -32.48 4.07 -25.77
CA LEU A 179 -31.74 3.76 -27.00
C LEU A 179 -32.70 3.43 -28.15
N SER A 180 -32.35 3.86 -29.36
CA SER A 180 -33.15 3.55 -30.55
C SER A 180 -33.14 2.05 -30.87
N PRO A 181 -34.22 1.49 -31.44
CA PRO A 181 -34.26 0.08 -31.84
C PRO A 181 -33.17 -0.28 -32.85
N GLU A 182 -32.78 0.66 -33.72
CA GLU A 182 -31.71 0.48 -34.70
C GLU A 182 -30.33 0.33 -34.03
N LEU A 183 -30.08 1.10 -32.97
CA LEU A 183 -28.85 1.00 -32.19
C LEU A 183 -28.80 -0.33 -31.43
N LEU A 184 -29.91 -0.76 -30.83
CA LEU A 184 -29.99 -2.07 -30.18
C LEU A 184 -29.78 -3.24 -31.17
N ALA A 185 -30.20 -3.08 -32.42
CA ALA A 185 -29.99 -4.08 -33.48
C ALA A 185 -28.52 -4.20 -33.89
N SER A 186 -27.70 -3.16 -33.72
CA SER A 186 -26.26 -3.23 -34.04
C SER A 186 -25.53 -4.27 -33.18
N PHE A 187 -25.98 -4.49 -31.95
CA PHE A 187 -25.44 -5.48 -31.02
C PHE A 187 -25.86 -6.93 -31.33
N ASP A 188 -26.75 -7.19 -32.29
CA ASP A 188 -27.25 -8.55 -32.56
C ASP A 188 -26.18 -9.51 -33.09
N SER A 189 -25.12 -9.00 -33.73
CA SER A 189 -24.07 -9.82 -34.36
C SER A 189 -22.85 -10.05 -33.46
N ARG A 190 -22.42 -9.03 -32.71
CA ARG A 190 -21.17 -9.04 -31.92
C ARG A 190 -21.31 -8.41 -30.51
N GLY A 191 -22.55 -8.25 -30.03
CA GLY A 191 -22.81 -7.57 -28.76
C GLY A 191 -22.28 -8.29 -27.52
N GLU A 192 -22.06 -9.61 -27.58
CA GLU A 192 -21.60 -10.38 -26.42
C GLU A 192 -20.24 -9.90 -25.88
N ASP A 193 -19.29 -9.62 -26.77
CA ASP A 193 -17.95 -9.17 -26.39
C ASP A 193 -17.90 -7.65 -26.14
N MET A 194 -18.78 -6.88 -26.80
CA MET A 194 -18.84 -5.42 -26.66
C MET A 194 -19.51 -4.98 -25.36
N LEU A 195 -20.57 -5.69 -24.93
CA LEU A 195 -21.37 -5.30 -23.76
C LEU A 195 -20.83 -5.87 -22.46
N TYR A 196 -20.16 -7.03 -22.48
CA TYR A 196 -19.61 -7.65 -21.27
C TYR A 196 -18.73 -6.72 -20.41
N PRO A 197 -17.84 -5.88 -20.98
CA PRO A 197 -17.04 -4.95 -20.19
C PRO A 197 -17.86 -3.95 -19.36
N PHE A 198 -19.11 -3.66 -19.77
CA PHE A 198 -19.97 -2.66 -19.13
C PHE A 198 -20.67 -3.15 -17.86
N ARG A 199 -20.47 -4.40 -17.44
CA ARG A 199 -21.01 -4.98 -16.20
C ARG A 199 -20.76 -4.15 -14.94
N ASN A 200 -19.66 -3.40 -14.92
CA ASN A 200 -19.26 -2.58 -13.77
C ASN A 200 -19.87 -1.17 -13.83
N LEU A 201 -20.40 -0.73 -14.97
CA LEU A 201 -20.99 0.60 -15.14
C LEU A 201 -22.38 0.68 -14.49
N THR A 202 -22.81 1.89 -14.12
CA THR A 202 -24.21 2.17 -13.75
C THR A 202 -25.09 2.15 -14.99
N GLN A 203 -26.41 2.04 -14.84
CA GLN A 203 -27.32 1.96 -15.98
C GLN A 203 -27.21 3.17 -16.92
N GLU A 204 -27.17 4.39 -16.38
CA GLU A 204 -27.01 5.63 -17.16
C GLU A 204 -25.69 5.65 -17.95
N MET A 205 -24.59 5.23 -17.32
CA MET A 205 -23.30 5.13 -17.99
C MET A 205 -23.27 4.05 -19.07
N ARG A 206 -24.03 2.95 -18.92
CA ARG A 206 -24.15 1.91 -19.96
C ARG A 206 -24.86 2.43 -21.20
N GLU A 207 -25.91 3.23 -21.02
CA GLU A 207 -26.66 3.82 -22.12
C GLU A 207 -25.74 4.72 -22.97
N ALA A 208 -25.06 5.66 -22.32
CA ALA A 208 -24.11 6.56 -22.99
C ALA A 208 -22.94 5.78 -23.64
N ALA A 209 -22.40 4.77 -22.95
CA ALA A 209 -21.32 3.94 -23.49
C ALA A 209 -21.76 3.14 -24.71
N ALA A 210 -22.94 2.53 -24.68
CA ALA A 210 -23.47 1.73 -25.78
C ALA A 210 -23.70 2.58 -27.03
N GLU A 211 -24.26 3.78 -26.87
CA GLU A 211 -24.41 4.74 -27.96
C GLU A 211 -23.06 5.15 -28.54
N TYR A 212 -22.11 5.53 -27.69
CA TYR A 212 -20.78 5.95 -28.12
C TYR A 212 -20.00 4.85 -28.85
N VAL A 213 -20.09 3.60 -28.39
CA VAL A 213 -19.45 2.43 -29.04
C VAL A 213 -19.95 2.24 -30.47
N VAL A 214 -21.26 2.37 -30.68
CA VAL A 214 -21.86 2.22 -32.02
C VAL A 214 -21.47 3.37 -32.93
N GLN A 215 -21.50 4.60 -32.41
CA GLN A 215 -21.09 5.80 -33.14
C GLN A 215 -19.63 5.74 -33.60
N GLN A 216 -18.72 5.25 -32.75
CA GLN A 216 -17.29 5.16 -33.04
C GLN A 216 -16.86 3.82 -33.65
N ASN A 217 -17.81 2.88 -33.85
CA ASN A 217 -17.57 1.54 -34.37
C ASN A 217 -16.43 0.78 -33.62
N TYR A 218 -16.50 0.80 -32.29
CA TYR A 218 -15.48 0.20 -31.43
C TYR A 218 -15.52 -1.33 -31.41
N ASP A 219 -14.35 -1.94 -31.21
CA ASP A 219 -14.20 -3.36 -30.98
C ASP A 219 -14.27 -3.70 -29.48
N ALA A 220 -14.19 -4.99 -29.15
CA ALA A 220 -14.27 -5.46 -27.77
C ALA A 220 -13.15 -4.88 -26.87
N THR A 221 -11.94 -4.72 -27.42
CA THR A 221 -10.80 -4.18 -26.68
C THR A 221 -10.99 -2.70 -26.37
N ALA A 222 -11.49 -1.92 -27.33
CA ALA A 222 -11.86 -0.52 -27.10
C ALA A 222 -13.01 -0.39 -26.09
N CYS A 223 -13.99 -1.30 -26.09
CA CYS A 223 -15.06 -1.33 -25.07
C CYS A 223 -14.51 -1.57 -23.65
N GLU A 224 -13.51 -2.44 -23.49
CA GLU A 224 -12.83 -2.65 -22.19
C GLU A 224 -12.11 -1.39 -21.71
N VAL A 225 -11.38 -0.73 -22.62
CA VAL A 225 -10.70 0.53 -22.29
C VAL A 225 -11.72 1.61 -21.93
N LEU A 226 -12.82 1.71 -22.67
CA LEU A 226 -13.88 2.68 -22.40
C LEU A 226 -14.50 2.45 -21.01
N ALA A 227 -14.93 1.22 -20.73
CA ALA A 227 -15.55 0.86 -19.45
C ALA A 227 -14.65 1.20 -18.26
N ARG A 228 -13.35 0.91 -18.39
CA ARG A 228 -12.35 1.24 -17.37
C ARG A 228 -12.18 2.75 -17.23
N SER A 229 -12.09 3.47 -18.34
CA SER A 229 -11.89 4.92 -18.37
C SER A 229 -13.04 5.67 -17.71
N MET A 230 -14.29 5.28 -18.00
CA MET A 230 -15.47 5.87 -17.38
C MET A 230 -15.52 5.63 -15.86
N LYS A 231 -15.15 4.42 -15.41
CA LYS A 231 -15.07 4.14 -13.95
C LYS A 231 -13.93 4.84 -13.26
N GLU A 232 -12.83 5.07 -13.96
CA GLU A 232 -11.71 5.82 -13.42
C GLU A 232 -12.03 7.31 -13.29
N TRP A 233 -12.73 7.88 -14.28
CA TRP A 233 -13.27 9.23 -14.23
C TRP A 233 -14.22 9.43 -13.03
N GLU A 234 -15.11 8.46 -12.76
CA GLU A 234 -16.01 8.51 -11.58
C GLU A 234 -15.26 8.54 -10.24
N ARG A 235 -14.12 7.85 -10.15
CA ARG A 235 -13.33 7.72 -8.91
C ARG A 235 -12.42 8.91 -8.63
N ARG A 236 -12.22 9.82 -9.59
CA ARG A 236 -11.22 10.90 -9.51
C ARG A 236 -11.83 12.30 -9.70
N PRO A 237 -12.73 12.74 -8.79
CA PRO A 237 -13.46 14.00 -8.96
C PRO A 237 -12.56 15.25 -8.98
N VAL A 238 -11.41 15.21 -8.29
CA VAL A 238 -10.49 16.36 -8.21
C VAL A 238 -9.64 16.49 -9.48
N GLU A 239 -9.17 15.37 -10.03
CA GLU A 239 -8.25 15.35 -11.17
C GLU A 239 -8.96 15.58 -12.52
N ARG A 240 -10.26 15.30 -12.60
CA ARG A 240 -11.05 15.35 -13.86
C ARG A 240 -11.54 16.75 -14.26
N THR A 241 -10.97 17.80 -13.69
CA THR A 241 -11.36 19.19 -14.02
C THR A 241 -11.19 19.43 -15.53
N GLY A 242 -12.24 19.94 -16.19
CA GLY A 242 -12.29 20.12 -17.64
C GLY A 242 -12.76 18.89 -18.44
N PHE A 243 -13.05 17.76 -17.81
CA PHE A 243 -13.57 16.56 -18.46
C PHE A 243 -14.97 16.19 -17.96
N THR A 244 -15.92 16.01 -18.88
CA THR A 244 -17.31 15.66 -18.56
C THR A 244 -17.50 14.15 -18.35
N ASP A 245 -18.72 13.74 -17.95
CA ASP A 245 -19.13 12.34 -17.84
C ASP A 245 -19.38 11.67 -19.21
N HIS A 246 -19.19 12.41 -20.31
CA HIS A 246 -19.30 11.87 -21.66
C HIS A 246 -18.26 10.75 -21.88
N PRO A 247 -18.63 9.60 -22.48
CA PRO A 247 -17.72 8.46 -22.66
C PRO A 247 -16.40 8.81 -23.37
N GLY A 248 -16.46 9.68 -24.37
CA GLY A 248 -15.28 10.19 -25.08
C GLY A 248 -14.34 11.02 -24.19
N ASP A 249 -14.88 11.95 -23.39
CA ASP A 249 -14.09 12.77 -22.46
C ASP A 249 -13.50 11.92 -21.32
N CYS A 250 -14.24 10.91 -20.84
CA CYS A 250 -13.72 9.94 -19.88
C CYS A 250 -12.49 9.19 -20.43
N MET A 251 -12.54 8.78 -21.71
CA MET A 251 -11.43 8.13 -22.38
C MET A 251 -10.26 9.10 -22.64
N ALA A 252 -10.55 10.34 -23.00
CA ALA A 252 -9.56 11.41 -23.15
C ALA A 252 -8.82 11.68 -21.84
N PHE A 253 -9.54 11.77 -20.72
CA PHE A 253 -8.97 11.93 -19.38
C PHE A 253 -8.03 10.78 -19.02
N LYS A 254 -8.39 9.54 -19.36
CA LYS A 254 -7.53 8.37 -19.16
C LYS A 254 -6.24 8.47 -20.00
N TYR A 255 -6.32 8.88 -21.26
CA TYR A 255 -5.14 9.03 -22.12
C TYR A 255 -4.25 10.21 -21.72
N LEU A 256 -4.82 11.30 -21.22
CA LEU A 256 -4.05 12.38 -20.60
C LEU A 256 -3.21 11.85 -19.44
N ARG A 257 -3.82 11.09 -18.54
CA ARG A 257 -3.11 10.53 -17.39
C ARG A 257 -2.01 9.55 -17.80
N ASP A 258 -2.29 8.67 -18.77
CA ASP A 258 -1.25 7.82 -19.36
C ASP A 258 -0.07 8.64 -19.89
N ALA A 259 -0.34 9.78 -20.55
CA ALA A 259 0.71 10.64 -21.10
C ALA A 259 1.58 11.25 -19.98
N LEU A 260 0.98 11.68 -18.87
CA LEU A 260 1.71 12.23 -17.72
C LEU A 260 2.59 11.20 -17.00
N GLU A 261 2.23 9.92 -17.07
CA GLU A 261 3.00 8.81 -16.50
C GLU A 261 4.11 8.29 -17.44
N CYS A 262 4.12 8.70 -18.71
CA CYS A 262 5.15 8.32 -19.67
C CYS A 262 6.49 8.99 -19.35
N THR A 263 7.57 8.20 -19.34
CA THR A 263 8.94 8.72 -19.19
C THR A 263 9.54 9.20 -20.51
N LYS A 264 9.07 8.68 -21.64
CA LYS A 264 9.53 9.07 -22.98
C LYS A 264 8.55 10.03 -23.63
N VAL A 265 9.08 11.11 -24.20
CA VAL A 265 8.29 12.15 -24.88
C VAL A 265 7.50 11.57 -26.06
N GLU A 266 8.07 10.68 -26.87
CA GLU A 266 7.38 10.07 -28.01
C GLU A 266 6.14 9.23 -27.60
N GLU A 267 6.22 8.54 -26.45
CA GLU A 267 5.11 7.74 -25.93
C GLU A 267 4.03 8.67 -25.36
N ALA A 268 4.44 9.71 -24.64
CA ALA A 268 3.55 10.76 -24.15
C ALA A 268 2.80 11.47 -25.30
N GLU A 269 3.48 11.77 -26.40
CA GLU A 269 2.87 12.39 -27.57
C GLU A 269 1.81 11.51 -28.22
N LYS A 270 2.10 10.22 -28.41
CA LYS A 270 1.12 9.26 -28.93
C LYS A 270 -0.12 9.19 -28.05
N LYS A 271 0.06 9.20 -26.72
CA LYS A 271 -1.05 9.21 -25.77
C LYS A 271 -1.84 10.51 -25.83
N MET A 272 -1.18 11.65 -26.01
CA MET A 272 -1.86 12.93 -26.17
C MET A 272 -2.68 12.99 -27.47
N GLN A 273 -2.14 12.48 -28.58
CA GLN A 273 -2.88 12.37 -29.84
C GLN A 273 -4.11 11.45 -29.69
N GLN A 274 -3.97 10.33 -28.98
CA GLN A 274 -5.11 9.46 -28.64
C GLN A 274 -6.16 10.22 -27.82
N ALA A 275 -5.74 10.99 -26.82
CA ALA A 275 -6.64 11.79 -26.00
C ALA A 275 -7.44 12.80 -26.84
N LEU A 276 -6.76 13.53 -27.73
CA LEU A 276 -7.39 14.51 -28.62
C LEU A 276 -8.35 13.87 -29.63
N SER A 277 -8.07 12.65 -30.11
CA SER A 277 -8.96 11.96 -31.06
C SER A 277 -10.31 11.54 -30.46
N VAL A 278 -10.39 11.38 -29.14
CA VAL A 278 -11.61 10.92 -28.45
C VAL A 278 -12.30 12.01 -27.63
N ALA A 279 -11.64 13.16 -27.43
CA ALA A 279 -12.20 14.30 -26.70
C ALA A 279 -13.36 14.95 -27.45
N VAL A 280 -14.47 15.14 -26.74
CA VAL A 280 -15.73 15.63 -27.30
C VAL A 280 -15.96 17.09 -26.95
N THR A 281 -15.76 17.47 -25.68
CA THR A 281 -16.01 18.85 -25.26
C THR A 281 -14.84 19.78 -25.53
N ASP A 282 -15.15 21.06 -25.75
CA ASP A 282 -14.13 22.09 -25.96
C ASP A 282 -13.26 22.31 -24.73
N ASP A 283 -13.83 22.21 -23.52
CA ASP A 283 -13.09 22.27 -22.25
C ASP A 283 -12.08 21.13 -22.12
N ALA A 284 -12.47 19.90 -22.49
CA ALA A 284 -11.58 18.75 -22.48
C ALA A 284 -10.43 18.95 -23.47
N ARG A 285 -10.72 19.44 -24.67
CA ARG A 285 -9.70 19.76 -25.69
C ARG A 285 -8.75 20.86 -25.23
N ALA A 286 -9.28 21.94 -24.65
CA ALA A 286 -8.47 23.03 -24.09
C ALA A 286 -7.50 22.51 -23.02
N ARG A 287 -8.00 21.65 -22.12
CA ARG A 287 -7.18 21.05 -21.07
C ARG A 287 -6.10 20.12 -21.63
N LEU A 288 -6.40 19.37 -22.68
CA LEU A 288 -5.43 18.54 -23.38
C LEU A 288 -4.36 19.37 -24.09
N TYR A 289 -4.72 20.46 -24.77
CA TYR A 289 -3.74 21.35 -25.40
C TYR A 289 -2.81 22.01 -24.38
N GLU A 290 -3.34 22.45 -23.24
CA GLU A 290 -2.53 22.98 -22.14
C GLU A 290 -1.54 21.93 -21.62
N ALA A 291 -2.03 20.71 -21.35
CA ALA A 291 -1.17 19.61 -20.91
C ALA A 291 -0.13 19.21 -21.97
N GLN A 292 -0.50 19.22 -23.25
CA GLN A 292 0.42 18.96 -24.36
C GLN A 292 1.54 20.00 -24.39
N GLN A 293 1.23 21.28 -24.20
CA GLN A 293 2.23 22.34 -24.15
C GLN A 293 3.17 22.20 -22.95
N MET A 294 2.67 21.78 -21.78
CA MET A 294 3.50 21.53 -20.60
C MET A 294 4.40 20.29 -20.76
N LEU A 295 3.94 19.27 -21.48
CA LEU A 295 4.58 17.95 -21.53
C LEU A 295 5.52 17.78 -22.73
N LEU A 296 5.16 18.36 -23.89
CA LEU A 296 5.89 18.23 -25.16
C LEU A 296 6.51 19.56 -25.62
N GLY A 297 6.11 20.68 -25.03
CA GLY A 297 6.71 21.96 -25.36
C GLY A 297 8.16 22.03 -24.88
N ASP A 298 9.09 22.22 -25.82
CA ASP A 298 10.07 23.28 -25.63
C ASP A 298 9.26 24.58 -25.45
N ALA A 299 9.56 25.37 -24.41
CA ALA A 299 8.85 26.62 -24.14
C ALA A 299 8.67 27.41 -25.43
N PRO A 300 7.47 27.93 -25.76
CA PRO A 300 7.33 28.72 -26.96
C PRO A 300 8.23 29.96 -26.79
N GLU A 301 9.22 30.10 -27.66
CA GLU A 301 9.69 31.43 -28.07
C GLU A 301 8.50 32.09 -28.78
N THR A 302 7.53 32.58 -28.01
CA THR A 302 6.63 33.62 -28.49
C THR A 302 7.50 34.79 -28.91
N PRO A 303 7.44 35.25 -30.17
CA PRO A 303 8.14 36.46 -30.57
C PRO A 303 7.49 37.62 -29.82
N SER A 304 8.26 38.20 -28.90
CA SER A 304 8.12 39.55 -28.33
C SER A 304 6.70 40.05 -28.04
N SER A 305 6.26 39.88 -26.79
CA SER A 305 5.54 40.95 -26.10
C SER A 305 6.50 41.56 -25.07
N GLY A 306 7.27 42.57 -25.49
CA GLY A 306 8.03 43.45 -24.60
C GLY A 306 9.27 42.88 -23.89
N PRO A 307 10.32 43.69 -23.62
CA PRO A 307 11.49 43.27 -22.84
C PRO A 307 11.25 43.17 -21.32
N GLU A 308 10.00 43.31 -20.85
CA GLU A 308 9.71 43.50 -19.41
C GLU A 308 9.15 42.24 -18.72
N ASP A 309 8.51 41.32 -19.44
CA ASP A 309 7.83 40.15 -18.84
C ASP A 309 8.67 38.86 -18.81
N ALA A 310 9.91 38.89 -19.30
CA ALA A 310 10.81 37.72 -19.33
C ALA A 310 11.50 37.43 -17.97
N ARG A 311 11.19 38.19 -16.91
CA ARG A 311 11.90 38.10 -15.61
C ARG A 311 11.23 37.24 -14.54
N ASP A 312 10.00 36.77 -14.74
CA ASP A 312 9.19 36.18 -13.66
C ASP A 312 8.83 34.69 -13.82
N ARG A 313 9.65 33.90 -14.52
CA ARG A 313 9.59 32.43 -14.40
C ARG A 313 10.82 31.89 -13.67
N SER A 314 11.01 32.33 -12.42
CA SER A 314 11.90 31.60 -11.52
C SER A 314 11.36 30.19 -11.31
N PRO A 315 12.18 29.12 -11.40
CA PRO A 315 11.71 27.76 -11.15
C PRO A 315 11.08 27.70 -9.77
N THR A 316 9.78 27.39 -9.72
CA THR A 316 9.02 27.24 -8.47
C THR A 316 9.77 26.26 -7.58
N ALA A 317 10.25 26.72 -6.41
CA ALA A 317 10.98 25.88 -5.48
C ALA A 317 10.16 24.62 -5.16
N SER A 318 10.66 23.45 -5.52
CA SER A 318 9.99 22.17 -5.26
C SER A 318 10.39 21.65 -3.88
N LEU A 319 9.39 21.32 -3.07
CA LEU A 319 9.61 20.65 -1.79
C LEU A 319 9.70 19.14 -2.03
N THR A 320 10.76 18.51 -1.53
CA THR A 320 10.86 17.04 -1.50
C THR A 320 9.92 16.52 -0.41
N ILE A 321 8.86 15.84 -0.84
CA ILE A 321 7.95 15.15 0.08
C ILE A 321 8.49 13.75 0.31
N LEU A 322 8.93 13.47 1.53
CA LEU A 322 9.32 12.13 1.97
C LEU A 322 8.16 11.49 2.73
N ARG A 323 7.82 10.25 2.37
CA ARG A 323 6.84 9.44 3.10
C ARG A 323 7.60 8.54 4.08
N LEU A 324 7.52 8.86 5.36
CA LEU A 324 8.13 8.07 6.43
C LEU A 324 7.30 6.80 6.69
N GLU A 325 7.96 5.66 6.83
CA GLU A 325 7.35 4.43 7.34
C GLU A 325 7.42 4.39 8.87
N LEU A 326 6.59 3.56 9.50
CA LEU A 326 6.59 3.44 10.97
C LEU A 326 7.95 2.95 11.50
N GLU A 327 8.64 2.14 10.70
CA GLU A 327 9.96 1.58 11.01
C GLU A 327 11.05 2.66 11.01
N ASP A 328 10.91 3.69 10.17
CA ASP A 328 11.84 4.84 10.12
C ASP A 328 11.77 5.70 11.40
N LEU A 329 10.63 5.64 12.11
CA LEU A 329 10.39 6.35 13.37
C LEU A 329 10.71 5.51 14.61
N GLY A 330 11.12 4.25 14.43
CA GLY A 330 11.37 3.27 15.49
C GLY A 330 12.64 3.54 16.30
N PHE A 331 12.69 4.63 17.06
CA PHE A 331 13.76 4.92 18.02
C PHE A 331 13.20 5.18 19.41
N ARG A 332 14.01 4.94 20.45
CA ARG A 332 13.71 5.33 21.82
C ARG A 332 14.86 6.18 22.38
N PRO A 333 14.60 7.43 22.81
CA PRO A 333 15.62 8.30 23.39
C PRO A 333 15.96 7.85 24.82
N ILE A 334 17.26 7.74 25.10
CA ILE A 334 17.79 7.30 26.39
C ILE A 334 18.72 8.38 26.95
N PRO A 335 18.54 8.82 28.22
CA PRO A 335 19.49 9.71 28.87
C PRO A 335 20.77 8.96 29.22
N VAL A 336 21.92 9.59 28.94
CA VAL A 336 23.25 9.06 29.23
C VAL A 336 23.79 9.74 30.49
N LEU A 337 23.92 8.97 31.57
CA LEU A 337 24.23 9.47 32.93
C LEU A 337 25.74 9.59 33.21
N GLY A 338 26.59 9.43 32.19
CA GLY A 338 28.05 9.52 32.30
C GLY A 338 28.75 8.16 32.20
N GLU A 339 29.99 8.10 32.67
CA GLU A 339 30.82 6.90 32.59
C GLU A 339 30.60 5.95 33.77
N LEU A 340 30.47 4.65 33.47
CA LEU A 340 30.32 3.61 34.49
C LEU A 340 31.52 3.63 35.46
N GLY A 341 31.23 3.69 36.77
CA GLY A 341 32.24 3.79 37.83
C GLY A 341 32.54 5.22 38.27
N THR A 342 32.09 6.23 37.52
CA THR A 342 32.02 7.64 37.99
C THR A 342 30.61 8.04 38.37
N ALA A 343 29.60 7.48 37.67
CA ALA A 343 28.20 7.73 37.96
C ALA A 343 27.79 7.20 39.34
N SER A 344 26.91 7.97 40.00
CA SER A 344 26.43 7.76 41.35
C SER A 344 24.94 7.35 41.37
N PRO A 345 24.44 6.77 42.48
CA PRO A 345 23.01 6.57 42.68
C PRO A 345 22.19 7.85 42.53
N SER A 346 22.75 9.01 42.89
CA SER A 346 22.04 10.28 42.75
C SER A 346 21.80 10.66 41.27
N ASP A 347 22.73 10.33 40.38
CA ASP A 347 22.58 10.55 38.93
C ASP A 347 21.46 9.69 38.35
N LEU A 348 21.31 8.48 38.89
CA LEU A 348 20.24 7.55 38.52
C LEU A 348 18.86 8.04 38.98
N ASP A 349 18.77 8.60 40.19
CA ASP A 349 17.54 9.18 40.71
C ASP A 349 17.17 10.50 40.00
N ALA A 350 18.17 11.29 39.61
CA ALA A 350 18.01 12.52 38.83
C ALA A 350 17.75 12.28 37.33
N ALA A 351 17.79 11.03 36.87
CA ALA A 351 17.62 10.69 35.46
C ALA A 351 16.24 11.14 34.93
N PRO A 352 16.20 11.96 33.87
CA PRO A 352 14.95 12.46 33.32
C PRO A 352 14.14 11.34 32.68
N ARG A 353 12.82 11.42 32.81
CA ARG A 353 11.90 10.52 32.11
C ARG A 353 11.54 11.08 30.75
N THR A 354 11.54 10.22 29.73
CA THR A 354 11.05 10.54 28.40
C THR A 354 9.69 9.91 28.17
N SER A 355 8.82 10.66 27.51
CA SER A 355 7.62 10.16 26.85
C SER A 355 7.69 10.56 25.38
N GLN A 356 7.31 9.66 24.50
CA GLN A 356 7.14 9.93 23.07
C GLN A 356 5.66 10.10 22.79
N GLU A 357 5.30 11.17 22.08
CA GLU A 357 3.92 11.54 21.77
C GLU A 357 3.74 11.75 20.26
N GLY A 358 2.52 11.53 19.80
CA GLY A 358 2.11 11.77 18.41
C GLY A 358 2.66 10.76 17.39
N VAL A 359 2.35 11.01 16.11
CA VAL A 359 2.67 10.10 15.00
C VAL A 359 4.16 10.12 14.64
N PHE A 360 4.87 11.21 14.93
CA PHE A 360 6.30 11.38 14.63
C PHE A 360 7.24 10.96 15.78
N GLY A 361 6.70 10.41 16.88
CA GLY A 361 7.52 9.96 18.02
C GLY A 361 8.31 11.09 18.69
N ILE A 362 7.77 12.31 18.68
CA ILE A 362 8.40 13.48 19.30
C ILE A 362 8.51 13.22 20.80
N PHE A 363 9.69 13.40 21.38
CA PHE A 363 9.89 13.21 22.81
C PHE A 363 10.05 14.52 23.54
N SER A 364 9.37 14.62 24.68
CA SER A 364 9.42 15.76 25.58
C SER A 364 10.18 15.38 26.85
N ILE A 365 11.00 16.32 27.35
CA ILE A 365 11.79 16.13 28.57
C ILE A 365 11.13 16.92 29.69
N GLN A 366 10.65 16.23 30.72
CA GLN A 366 10.16 16.85 31.95
C GLN A 366 11.30 16.97 32.96
N SER A 367 12.25 17.90 32.75
CA SER A 367 13.34 18.14 33.71
C SER A 367 13.59 19.64 33.91
N ARG A 368 13.81 20.04 35.17
CA ARG A 368 14.27 21.38 35.59
C ARG A 368 15.81 21.47 35.68
N ALA A 369 16.53 20.37 35.46
CA ALA A 369 17.97 20.27 35.67
C ALA A 369 18.81 20.44 34.38
N THR A 370 20.06 20.85 34.59
CA THR A 370 21.11 21.19 33.63
C THR A 370 21.48 20.06 32.66
N ALA A 371 21.69 20.42 31.38
CA ALA A 371 22.35 19.67 30.31
C ALA A 371 22.48 18.13 30.47
N HIS A 372 21.45 17.39 30.06
CA HIS A 372 21.53 15.94 29.92
C HIS A 372 22.05 15.54 28.52
N ARG A 373 22.88 14.49 28.44
CA ARG A 373 23.30 13.88 27.17
C ARG A 373 22.30 12.78 26.80
N TRP A 374 22.03 12.61 25.51
CA TRP A 374 21.03 11.68 25.01
C TRP A 374 21.60 10.81 23.89
N VAL A 375 21.08 9.59 23.77
CA VAL A 375 21.28 8.73 22.61
C VAL A 375 19.93 8.23 22.11
N ALA A 376 19.73 8.28 20.80
CA ALA A 376 18.61 7.63 20.14
C ALA A 376 19.05 6.22 19.75
N LEU A 377 18.50 5.20 20.40
CA LEU A 377 18.71 3.81 20.00
C LEU A 377 17.49 3.29 19.24
N PRO A 378 17.66 2.34 18.30
CA PRO A 378 16.53 1.70 17.65
C PRO A 378 15.60 1.07 18.69
N GLN A 379 14.31 0.96 18.37
CA GLN A 379 13.29 0.39 19.26
C GLN A 379 13.39 -1.15 19.34
N TRP A 380 14.53 -1.67 19.77
CA TRP A 380 14.74 -3.08 20.04
C TRP A 380 13.74 -3.58 21.09
N LYS A 381 13.28 -4.83 20.98
CA LYS A 381 12.33 -5.42 21.94
C LYS A 381 12.80 -5.29 23.40
N ALA A 382 14.09 -5.51 23.65
CA ALA A 382 14.69 -5.35 24.98
C ALA A 382 14.57 -3.92 25.52
N LEU A 383 14.68 -2.92 24.65
CA LEU A 383 14.53 -1.51 25.00
C LEU A 383 13.06 -1.10 25.10
N ALA A 384 12.16 -1.62 24.26
CA ALA A 384 10.74 -1.28 24.25
C ALA A 384 10.00 -1.70 25.54
N MET A 385 10.42 -2.80 26.17
CA MET A 385 9.80 -3.30 27.41
C MET A 385 10.26 -2.57 28.68
N MET A 386 11.27 -1.71 28.59
CA MET A 386 11.81 -0.98 29.74
C MET A 386 10.85 0.09 30.24
N GLN A 387 10.78 0.28 31.55
CA GLN A 387 9.99 1.34 32.15
C GLN A 387 10.74 2.67 32.11
N VAL A 388 11.99 2.69 32.58
CA VAL A 388 12.83 3.90 32.66
C VAL A 388 14.24 3.55 32.17
N PRO A 389 14.48 3.56 30.84
CA PRO A 389 15.79 3.25 30.28
C PRO A 389 16.79 4.35 30.61
N VAL A 390 18.01 3.96 30.97
CA VAL A 390 19.16 4.84 31.22
C VAL A 390 20.42 4.24 30.60
N GLY A 391 21.34 5.09 30.15
CA GLY A 391 22.59 4.69 29.50
C GLY A 391 23.83 5.11 30.28
N PHE A 392 24.86 4.27 30.23
CA PHE A 392 26.19 4.55 30.80
C PHE A 392 27.26 4.28 29.76
N THR A 393 28.18 5.22 29.57
CA THR A 393 29.32 5.02 28.69
C THR A 393 30.40 4.21 29.40
N VAL A 394 31.17 3.46 28.63
CA VAL A 394 32.35 2.74 29.11
C VAL A 394 33.46 2.98 28.09
N ALA A 395 34.62 3.49 28.52
CA ALA A 395 35.75 3.72 27.61
C ALA A 395 36.31 2.43 27.01
N ASN A 396 36.34 1.35 27.79
CA ASN A 396 36.74 0.02 27.33
C ASN A 396 35.87 -1.08 27.96
N LEU A 397 35.06 -1.77 27.17
CA LEU A 397 34.21 -2.85 27.69
C LEU A 397 35.04 -4.01 28.28
N ALA A 398 36.23 -4.28 27.73
CA ALA A 398 37.13 -5.31 28.24
C ALA A 398 37.68 -5.00 29.64
N SER A 399 37.66 -3.75 30.09
CA SER A 399 38.11 -3.38 31.45
C SER A 399 37.04 -3.57 32.52
N VAL A 400 35.80 -3.94 32.15
CA VAL A 400 34.71 -4.18 33.11
C VAL A 400 34.58 -5.69 33.35
N PRO A 401 34.98 -6.22 34.52
CA PRO A 401 35.03 -7.66 34.75
C PRO A 401 33.68 -8.37 34.55
N ALA A 402 32.59 -7.71 34.97
CA ALA A 402 31.23 -8.21 34.81
C ALA A 402 30.79 -8.33 33.34
N VAL A 403 31.30 -7.47 32.45
CA VAL A 403 31.05 -7.58 31.01
C VAL A 403 31.78 -8.79 30.44
N VAL A 404 33.05 -8.96 30.80
CA VAL A 404 33.88 -10.07 30.32
C VAL A 404 33.32 -11.43 30.80
N SER A 405 32.84 -11.51 32.04
CA SER A 405 32.16 -12.71 32.55
C SER A 405 30.80 -12.94 31.89
N GLY A 406 30.04 -11.88 31.66
CA GLY A 406 28.66 -11.94 31.15
C GLY A 406 28.55 -12.29 29.67
N THR A 407 29.51 -11.87 28.83
CA THR A 407 29.47 -12.13 27.38
C THR A 407 29.90 -13.55 26.99
N ARG A 408 30.23 -14.40 27.97
CA ARG A 408 30.71 -15.79 27.76
C ARG A 408 31.86 -15.86 26.74
N SER A 409 32.74 -14.86 26.74
CA SER A 409 33.88 -14.77 25.82
C SER A 409 34.89 -15.88 26.12
N LYS A 410 34.79 -17.00 25.39
CA LYS A 410 35.63 -18.19 25.60
C LYS A 410 36.95 -18.13 24.81
N THR A 411 36.97 -17.42 23.68
CA THR A 411 38.15 -17.31 22.82
C THR A 411 38.87 -15.98 23.02
N ASP A 412 40.17 -15.93 22.70
CA ASP A 412 40.92 -14.66 22.74
C ASP A 412 40.41 -13.64 21.72
N ASP A 413 39.85 -14.09 20.60
CA ASP A 413 39.24 -13.21 19.62
C ASP A 413 37.92 -12.61 20.13
N ASP A 414 37.14 -13.34 20.92
CA ASP A 414 35.95 -12.79 21.60
C ASP A 414 36.32 -11.73 22.65
N LYS A 415 37.46 -11.89 23.33
CA LYS A 415 37.98 -10.87 24.26
C LYS A 415 38.48 -9.65 23.50
N LYS A 416 39.19 -9.84 22.38
CA LYS A 416 39.62 -8.73 21.51
C LYS A 416 38.43 -7.94 20.96
N ARG A 417 37.29 -8.58 20.69
CA ARG A 417 36.04 -7.93 20.27
C ARG A 417 35.45 -7.00 21.32
N LEU A 418 35.76 -7.18 22.61
CA LEU A 418 35.33 -6.29 23.69
C LEU A 418 36.28 -5.10 23.88
N ASN A 419 37.43 -5.06 23.18
CA ASN A 419 38.31 -3.90 23.25
C ASN A 419 37.64 -2.72 22.58
N GLY A 420 37.50 -1.63 23.34
CA GLY A 420 36.97 -0.36 22.85
C GLY A 420 35.71 0.08 23.58
N PRO A 421 35.19 1.26 23.23
CA PRO A 421 34.12 1.89 23.97
C PRO A 421 32.80 1.14 23.76
N GLY A 422 31.85 1.39 24.66
CA GLY A 422 30.49 0.88 24.56
C GLY A 422 29.52 1.67 25.40
N ILE A 423 28.24 1.38 25.21
CA ILE A 423 27.16 1.86 26.06
C ILE A 423 26.45 0.69 26.73
N ILE A 424 26.26 0.78 28.04
CA ILE A 424 25.46 -0.15 28.82
C ILE A 424 24.09 0.47 29.05
N VAL A 425 23.02 -0.26 28.75
CA VAL A 425 21.65 0.19 28.95
C VAL A 425 20.99 -0.60 30.06
N ALA A 426 20.45 0.12 31.03
CA ALA A 426 19.76 -0.43 32.19
C ALA A 426 18.36 0.17 32.36
N ASP A 427 17.47 -0.60 32.98
CA ASP A 427 16.13 -0.16 33.36
C ASP A 427 16.08 0.13 34.86
N ARG A 428 15.75 1.38 35.22
CA ARG A 428 15.53 1.85 36.60
C ARG A 428 14.11 1.52 37.11
N GLY A 429 13.41 0.59 36.47
CA GLY A 429 12.16 0.03 37.00
C GLY A 429 12.31 -0.48 38.44
N ALA A 430 11.19 -0.80 39.09
CA ALA A 430 11.21 -1.26 40.48
C ALA A 430 11.98 -2.59 40.63
N VAL A 431 13.21 -2.53 41.15
CA VAL A 431 14.02 -3.72 41.48
C VAL A 431 13.78 -4.08 42.94
N THR A 432 13.24 -5.26 43.20
CA THR A 432 13.05 -5.79 44.56
C THR A 432 14.00 -6.95 44.83
N VAL A 433 14.49 -7.05 46.06
CA VAL A 433 15.47 -8.07 46.47
C VAL A 433 14.92 -9.50 46.28
N ALA A 434 13.62 -9.70 46.49
CA ALA A 434 12.94 -10.98 46.28
C ALA A 434 12.85 -11.40 44.80
N ALA A 435 12.94 -10.44 43.88
CA ALA A 435 12.87 -10.68 42.44
C ALA A 435 14.25 -10.76 41.76
N LEU A 436 15.34 -10.76 42.54
CA LEU A 436 16.68 -10.89 41.99
C LEU A 436 16.89 -12.28 41.40
N ASP A 437 17.14 -12.32 40.09
CA ASP A 437 17.62 -13.50 39.38
C ASP A 437 19.16 -13.54 39.36
N ASN A 438 19.73 -14.75 39.49
CA ASN A 438 21.18 -14.96 39.46
C ASN A 438 21.76 -14.84 38.05
N ASP A 439 20.96 -15.09 37.01
CA ASP A 439 21.41 -15.03 35.62
C ASP A 439 21.34 -13.62 35.02
N THR A 440 20.91 -12.64 35.82
CA THR A 440 20.73 -11.25 35.41
C THR A 440 21.79 -10.33 36.04
N TYR A 441 22.21 -9.30 35.30
CA TYR A 441 23.15 -8.27 35.77
C TYR A 441 22.40 -7.03 36.26
N TYR A 442 22.93 -6.41 37.31
CA TYR A 442 22.35 -5.23 37.95
C TYR A 442 23.40 -4.14 38.12
N LEU A 443 22.93 -2.89 38.12
CA LEU A 443 23.68 -1.77 38.68
C LEU A 443 23.39 -1.71 40.18
N ALA A 444 24.44 -1.85 40.98
CA ALA A 444 24.31 -1.88 42.43
C ALA A 444 25.27 -0.89 43.11
N SER A 445 24.93 -0.54 44.34
CA SER A 445 25.75 0.26 45.26
C SER A 445 25.79 -0.42 46.63
N ALA A 446 26.74 -0.03 47.49
CA ALA A 446 26.79 -0.56 48.85
C ALA A 446 25.53 -0.18 49.64
N LEU A 447 25.06 -1.08 50.51
CA LEU A 447 23.86 -0.86 51.31
C LEU A 447 24.11 0.30 52.30
N GLY A 448 23.25 1.33 52.26
CA GLY A 448 23.41 2.54 53.09
C GLY A 448 24.52 3.48 52.64
N ALA A 449 25.07 3.31 51.43
CA ALA A 449 26.12 4.17 50.90
C ALA A 449 25.62 5.60 50.66
N SER A 450 26.53 6.58 50.76
CA SER A 450 26.25 7.97 50.44
C SER A 450 25.80 8.14 48.98
N THR A 451 25.13 9.26 48.70
CA THR A 451 24.68 9.62 47.34
C THR A 451 25.81 9.70 46.30
N GLU A 452 27.07 9.76 46.74
CA GLU A 452 28.28 9.82 45.90
C GLU A 452 28.96 8.46 45.70
N ALA A 453 28.40 7.38 46.23
CA ALA A 453 28.97 6.05 46.06
C ALA A 453 29.00 5.65 44.58
N LYS A 454 30.05 4.96 44.14
CA LYS A 454 30.20 4.55 42.74
C LYS A 454 29.24 3.41 42.40
N LEU A 455 28.54 3.52 41.26
CA LEU A 455 27.76 2.42 40.71
C LEU A 455 28.67 1.32 40.17
N GLN A 456 28.36 0.08 40.50
CA GLN A 456 29.08 -1.10 40.04
C GLN A 456 28.15 -2.05 39.29
N LEU A 457 28.67 -2.65 38.22
CA LEU A 457 27.99 -3.72 37.48
C LEU A 457 28.29 -5.06 38.14
N VAL A 458 27.25 -5.75 38.62
CA VAL A 458 27.36 -7.02 39.35
C VAL A 458 26.26 -7.98 38.95
N ASP A 459 26.51 -9.29 39.06
CA ASP A 459 25.48 -10.32 38.88
C ASP A 459 24.59 -10.44 40.14
N GLY A 460 23.42 -11.08 40.00
CA GLY A 460 22.48 -11.25 41.11
C GLY A 460 23.04 -12.05 42.30
N ALA A 461 23.99 -12.96 42.07
CA ALA A 461 24.63 -13.71 43.16
C ALA A 461 25.58 -12.82 43.98
N GLN A 462 26.31 -11.93 43.32
CA GLN A 462 27.19 -10.92 43.94
C GLN A 462 26.39 -9.89 44.74
N VAL A 463 25.21 -9.49 44.25
CA VAL A 463 24.31 -8.61 45.01
C VAL A 463 23.96 -9.25 46.36
N ARG A 464 23.58 -10.54 46.37
CA ARG A 464 23.22 -11.27 47.60
C ARG A 464 24.41 -11.49 48.52
N THR A 465 25.52 -11.99 47.97
CA THR A 465 26.71 -12.38 48.76
C THR A 465 27.44 -11.19 49.36
N ARG A 466 27.52 -10.06 48.64
CA ARG A 466 28.17 -8.83 49.11
C ARG A 466 27.21 -7.89 49.85
N GLY A 467 25.92 -8.23 49.92
CA GLY A 467 24.90 -7.40 50.56
C GLY A 467 24.74 -6.03 49.89
N LEU A 468 24.75 -5.97 48.55
CA LEU A 468 24.60 -4.72 47.80
C LEU A 468 23.11 -4.36 47.59
N LYS A 469 22.83 -3.07 47.40
CA LYS A 469 21.52 -2.58 46.96
C LYS A 469 21.49 -2.51 45.43
N ALA A 470 20.69 -3.37 44.80
CA ALA A 470 20.41 -3.27 43.36
C ALA A 470 19.49 -2.07 43.07
N LEU A 471 19.85 -1.27 42.07
CA LEU A 471 19.16 -0.02 41.73
C LEU A 471 18.55 -0.03 40.32
N ALA A 472 19.14 -0.78 39.39
CA ALA A 472 18.63 -0.92 38.03
C ALA A 472 19.03 -2.28 37.44
N THR A 473 18.20 -2.81 36.53
CA THR A 473 18.44 -4.07 35.84
C THR A 473 19.12 -3.81 34.50
N VAL A 474 20.25 -4.45 34.21
CA VAL A 474 20.95 -4.28 32.93
C VAL A 474 20.31 -5.19 31.89
N ALA A 475 19.96 -4.63 30.72
CA ALA A 475 19.35 -5.43 29.65
C ALA A 475 20.34 -5.79 28.54
N PHE A 476 21.15 -4.84 28.09
CA PHE A 476 22.10 -5.09 27.01
C PHE A 476 23.26 -4.10 27.01
N ILE A 477 24.28 -4.46 26.23
CA ILE A 477 25.46 -3.66 25.96
C ILE A 477 25.55 -3.49 24.44
N ALA A 478 25.73 -2.26 23.98
CA ALA A 478 25.92 -1.95 22.57
C ALA A 478 27.33 -1.42 22.34
N ARG A 479 28.01 -1.99 21.34
CA ARG A 479 29.27 -1.48 20.82
C ARG A 479 29.00 -0.42 19.75
N PRO A 480 29.97 0.49 19.50
CA PRO A 480 29.92 1.37 18.35
C PRO A 480 29.71 0.59 17.05
N PRO A 481 29.10 1.21 16.03
CA PRO A 481 29.05 0.66 14.68
C PRO A 481 30.44 0.23 14.20
N ALA A 482 30.51 -0.86 13.43
CA ALA A 482 31.78 -1.31 12.86
C ALA A 482 32.43 -0.20 12.00
N ARG A 483 33.77 -0.17 11.98
CA ARG A 483 34.64 0.96 11.60
C ARG A 483 34.51 1.48 10.15
N ASP A 484 33.59 0.96 9.34
CA ASP A 484 33.17 1.61 8.10
C ASP A 484 32.37 2.91 8.38
N ALA A 485 31.88 3.08 9.60
CA ALA A 485 31.35 4.34 10.10
C ALA A 485 32.49 5.25 10.61
N ARG A 486 32.90 6.22 9.78
CA ARG A 486 33.77 7.33 10.18
C ARG A 486 33.12 8.02 11.41
N PRO A 487 33.84 8.29 12.52
CA PRO A 487 33.28 9.06 13.62
C PRO A 487 32.83 10.42 13.05
N LEU A 488 31.59 10.82 13.36
CA LEU A 488 31.09 12.15 13.04
C LEU A 488 32.03 13.15 13.71
N SER A 489 32.95 13.74 12.93
CA SER A 489 33.75 14.87 13.37
C SER A 489 32.77 16.01 13.62
N THR A 490 32.67 16.43 14.88
CA THR A 490 32.03 17.69 15.25
C THR A 490 32.71 18.83 14.49
N SER A 491 31.92 19.61 13.75
CA SER A 491 32.31 20.94 13.27
C SER A 491 32.30 21.92 14.43
#